data_AF-A0A8J3HIX7-F1
#
_entry.id   AF-A0A8J3HIX7-F1
#
_cell.length_a   1.000
_cell.length_b   1.000
_cell.length_c   1.000
_cell.angle_alpha   90.00
_cell.angle_beta   90.00
_cell.angle_gamma   90.00
#
_symmetry.space_group_name_H-M   'P 1'
#
loop_
_entity.id
_entity.type
_entity.pdbx_description
1 polymer ?
#
loop_
_entity_poly.entity_id
_entity_poly.type
_entity_poly.pdbx_seq_one_letter_code
_entity_poly.pdbx_strand_id
1 'polypeptide(L)'
;MHVRHAVARGLGLAALIAGTIVGVAAAPAAAAPDCIVIKDISYYSGQILAEADWFCYSTGQSTPWPVAIQRQDAAGNWVTLASGTGSASYSCVGTATKTYRTGGTVKDRSVTAACG
;
A
#
# COMPACT_ATOMS: atom_id res chain seq x y z
N MET A 1 -28.50 65.96 -35.21
CA MET A 1 -29.48 65.98 -36.31
C MET A 1 -29.30 64.71 -37.13
N HIS A 2 -30.38 63.92 -37.24
CA HIS A 2 -30.64 62.85 -38.22
C HIS A 2 -29.72 61.61 -38.27
N VAL A 3 -30.17 60.39 -38.54
CA VAL A 3 -31.44 59.66 -38.47
C VAL A 3 -31.04 58.16 -38.50
N ARG A 4 -31.94 57.35 -37.95
CA ARG A 4 -32.07 55.89 -37.78
C ARG A 4 -31.67 54.98 -38.95
N HIS A 5 -31.64 53.67 -38.64
CA HIS A 5 -32.13 52.48 -39.39
C HIS A 5 -31.11 51.31 -39.32
N ALA A 6 -31.43 50.03 -39.16
CA ALA A 6 -32.65 49.31 -38.85
C ALA A 6 -32.30 47.87 -38.37
N VAL A 7 -33.13 47.36 -37.46
CA VAL A 7 -33.61 45.97 -37.26
C VAL A 7 -33.03 44.87 -38.16
N ALA A 8 -32.56 43.77 -37.56
CA ALA A 8 -32.86 42.43 -38.05
C ALA A 8 -32.93 41.42 -36.89
N ARG A 9 -34.12 40.85 -36.72
CA ARG A 9 -34.47 39.77 -35.79
C ARG A 9 -33.90 38.44 -36.31
N GLY A 10 -33.26 37.67 -35.44
CA GLY A 10 -32.90 36.28 -35.71
C GLY A 10 -33.20 35.41 -34.50
N LEU A 11 -34.39 34.81 -34.49
CA LEU A 11 -34.76 33.71 -33.60
C LEU A 11 -33.89 32.49 -33.92
N GLY A 12 -32.91 32.19 -33.08
CA GLY A 12 -32.16 30.94 -33.11
C GLY A 12 -32.66 30.00 -32.02
N LEU A 13 -33.39 28.96 -32.41
CA LEU A 13 -33.86 27.88 -31.54
C LEU A 13 -32.71 27.30 -30.70
N ALA A 14 -32.86 27.30 -29.37
CA ALA A 14 -32.04 26.49 -28.49
C ALA A 14 -32.47 25.02 -28.63
N ALA A 15 -31.68 24.22 -29.35
CA ALA A 15 -31.86 22.78 -29.43
C ALA A 15 -31.45 22.14 -28.08
N LEU A 16 -32.44 21.73 -27.29
CA LEU A 16 -32.27 20.82 -26.16
C LEU A 16 -31.77 19.46 -26.70
N ILE A 17 -30.47 19.22 -26.59
CA ILE A 17 -29.90 17.89 -26.80
C ILE A 17 -30.28 17.06 -25.56
N ALA A 18 -31.36 16.28 -25.69
CA ALA A 18 -31.73 15.24 -24.74
C ALA A 18 -30.68 14.12 -24.81
N GLY A 19 -29.60 14.26 -24.03
CA GLY A 19 -28.58 13.22 -23.88
C GLY A 19 -29.15 12.07 -23.06
N THR A 20 -29.39 10.93 -23.68
CA THR A 20 -29.71 9.66 -23.02
C THR A 20 -28.50 9.27 -22.16
N ILE A 21 -28.60 9.47 -20.85
CA ILE A 21 -27.59 8.99 -19.90
C ILE A 21 -27.73 7.46 -19.88
N VAL A 22 -26.90 6.77 -20.64
CA VAL A 22 -26.74 5.32 -20.51
C VAL A 22 -26.16 5.08 -19.13
N GLY A 23 -27.01 4.69 -18.18
CA GLY A 23 -26.60 4.34 -16.82
C GLY A 23 -25.63 3.17 -16.90
N VAL A 24 -24.35 3.44 -16.72
CA VAL A 24 -23.34 2.40 -16.50
C VAL A 24 -23.72 1.72 -15.18
N ALA A 25 -24.23 0.49 -15.26
CA ALA A 25 -24.46 -0.32 -14.08
C ALA A 25 -23.12 -0.50 -13.38
N ALA A 26 -22.98 0.08 -12.18
CA ALA A 26 -21.80 -0.12 -11.36
C ALA A 26 -21.69 -1.61 -11.06
N ALA A 27 -20.59 -2.24 -11.50
CA ALA A 27 -20.30 -3.62 -11.11
C ALA A 27 -20.25 -3.70 -9.57
N PRO A 28 -20.77 -4.78 -8.97
CA PRO A 28 -20.72 -4.93 -7.52
C PRO A 28 -19.27 -4.89 -7.05
N ALA A 29 -19.00 -4.07 -6.04
CA ALA A 29 -17.69 -4.02 -5.40
C ALA A 29 -17.37 -5.41 -4.84
N ALA A 30 -16.22 -5.97 -5.21
CA ALA A 30 -15.75 -7.22 -4.62
C ALA A 30 -15.62 -7.04 -3.10
N ALA A 31 -16.11 -8.04 -2.34
CA ALA A 31 -15.92 -8.05 -0.90
C ALA A 31 -14.41 -8.05 -0.58
N ALA A 32 -14.01 -7.26 0.40
CA ALA A 32 -12.63 -7.28 0.89
C ALA A 32 -12.29 -8.69 1.39
N PRO A 33 -11.04 -9.16 1.21
CA PRO A 33 -10.63 -10.44 1.78
C PRO A 33 -10.81 -10.41 3.30
N ASP A 34 -11.44 -11.45 3.83
CA ASP A 34 -11.72 -11.58 5.26
C ASP A 34 -10.45 -11.77 6.10
N CYS A 35 -9.36 -12.21 5.49
CA CYS A 35 -8.08 -12.37 6.16
C CYS A 35 -6.95 -11.64 5.44
N ILE A 36 -6.00 -11.12 6.20
CA ILE A 36 -4.83 -10.40 5.72
C ILE A 36 -3.57 -10.88 6.43
N VAL A 37 -2.42 -10.74 5.77
CA VAL A 37 -1.13 -10.86 6.45
C VAL A 37 -0.75 -9.50 7.03
N ILE A 38 -0.50 -9.48 8.33
CA ILE A 38 0.07 -8.35 9.04
C ILE A 38 1.55 -8.65 9.26
N LYS A 39 2.40 -7.67 9.00
CA LYS A 39 3.84 -7.76 9.26
C LYS A 39 4.29 -6.54 10.03
N ASP A 40 5.26 -6.72 10.90
CA ASP A 40 6.01 -5.63 11.53
C ASP A 40 7.51 -5.91 11.52
N ILE A 41 8.30 -4.84 11.59
CA ILE A 41 9.74 -4.92 11.82
C ILE A 41 10.18 -3.72 12.66
N SER A 42 10.94 -4.01 13.71
CA SER A 42 11.40 -3.00 14.65
C SER A 42 12.85 -3.23 15.05
N TYR A 43 13.49 -2.17 15.53
CA TYR A 43 14.81 -2.22 16.14
C TYR A 43 14.67 -1.96 17.63
N TYR A 44 15.16 -2.88 18.46
CA TYR A 44 15.12 -2.75 19.90
C TYR A 44 16.38 -3.38 20.52
N SER A 45 17.09 -2.60 21.35
CA SER A 45 18.20 -3.07 22.19
C SER A 45 19.26 -3.93 21.46
N GLY A 46 19.74 -3.45 20.29
CA GLY A 46 20.76 -4.17 19.52
C GLY A 46 20.22 -5.41 18.78
N GLN A 47 18.91 -5.48 18.57
CA GLN A 47 18.28 -6.53 17.77
C GLN A 47 17.29 -5.96 16.76
N ILE A 48 17.17 -6.64 15.63
CA ILE A 48 16.07 -6.47 14.69
C ILE A 48 15.07 -7.57 14.97
N LEU A 49 13.82 -7.20 15.20
CA LEU A 49 12.71 -8.11 15.42
C LEU A 49 11.73 -7.96 14.27
N ALA A 50 11.28 -9.07 13.71
CA ALA A 50 10.23 -9.10 12.70
C ALA A 50 9.14 -10.06 13.12
N GLU A 51 7.89 -9.66 12.92
CA GLU A 51 6.71 -10.44 13.25
C GLU A 51 5.80 -10.53 12.03
N ALA A 52 5.11 -11.66 11.87
CA ALA A 52 4.10 -11.82 10.85
C ALA A 52 3.01 -12.79 11.27
N ASP A 53 1.77 -12.37 11.05
CA ASP A 53 0.59 -13.18 11.31
C ASP A 53 -0.41 -13.09 10.16
N TRP A 54 -1.16 -14.17 9.97
CA TRP A 54 -2.37 -14.20 9.16
C TRP A 54 -3.57 -13.95 10.08
N PHE A 55 -4.18 -12.78 9.94
CA PHE A 55 -5.28 -12.30 10.76
C PHE A 55 -6.60 -12.34 9.99
N CYS A 56 -7.63 -12.98 10.54
CA CYS A 56 -8.97 -13.04 9.96
C CYS A 56 -9.95 -12.17 10.76
N TYR A 57 -10.60 -11.21 10.10
CA TYR A 57 -11.51 -10.24 10.72
C TYR A 57 -12.77 -10.90 11.27
N SER A 58 -13.37 -11.85 10.54
CA SER A 58 -14.61 -12.51 10.95
C SER A 58 -14.49 -13.29 12.26
N THR A 59 -13.35 -13.96 12.48
CA THR A 59 -13.11 -14.79 13.67
C THR A 59 -12.27 -14.09 14.73
N GLY A 60 -11.60 -12.98 14.39
CA GLY A 60 -10.62 -12.32 15.23
C GLY A 60 -9.37 -13.18 15.50
N GLN A 61 -9.19 -14.27 14.76
CA GLN A 61 -8.07 -15.18 14.97
C GLN A 61 -6.81 -14.69 14.27
N SER A 62 -5.68 -14.90 14.93
CA SER A 62 -4.34 -14.67 14.41
C SER A 62 -3.60 -15.99 14.36
N THR A 63 -2.96 -16.28 13.23
CA THR A 63 -2.15 -17.49 13.05
C THR A 63 -0.74 -17.12 12.61
N PRO A 64 0.31 -17.70 13.22
CA PRO A 64 1.69 -17.40 12.86
C PRO A 64 1.96 -17.59 11.36
N TRP A 65 2.59 -16.59 10.74
CA TRP A 65 2.90 -16.60 9.30
C TRP A 65 4.41 -16.62 9.05
N PRO A 66 4.91 -17.18 7.93
CA PRO A 66 6.33 -17.11 7.60
C PRO A 66 6.85 -15.68 7.49
N VAL A 67 7.98 -15.41 8.15
CA VAL A 67 8.66 -14.11 8.15
C VAL A 67 10.17 -14.28 8.02
N ALA A 68 10.82 -13.32 7.38
CA ALA A 68 12.26 -13.25 7.27
C ALA A 68 12.74 -11.83 7.52
N ILE A 69 13.92 -11.68 8.12
CA ILE A 69 14.64 -10.42 8.21
C ILE A 69 15.66 -10.38 7.07
N GLN A 70 15.58 -9.34 6.25
CA GLN A 70 16.54 -9.09 5.18
C GLN A 70 17.25 -7.76 5.41
N ARG A 71 18.52 -7.68 4.99
CA ARG A 71 19.32 -6.46 5.01
C ARG A 71 19.81 -6.14 3.62
N GLN A 72 19.84 -4.86 3.28
CA GLN A 72 20.42 -4.42 2.01
C GLN A 72 21.96 -4.48 2.06
N ASP A 73 22.58 -5.17 1.10
CA ASP A 73 24.02 -5.22 0.92
C ASP A 73 24.55 -3.95 0.21
N ALA A 74 25.88 -3.87 0.03
CA ALA A 74 26.51 -2.72 -0.62
C ALA A 74 26.17 -2.58 -2.12
N ALA A 75 25.73 -3.66 -2.77
CA ALA A 75 25.29 -3.67 -4.16
C ALA A 75 23.79 -3.38 -4.30
N GLY A 76 23.08 -3.15 -3.19
CA GLY A 76 21.65 -2.89 -3.17
C GLY A 76 20.77 -4.14 -3.12
N ASN A 77 21.34 -5.34 -3.07
CA ASN A 77 20.58 -6.59 -2.98
C ASN A 77 20.11 -6.85 -1.55
N TRP A 78 19.00 -7.55 -1.40
CA TRP A 78 18.48 -7.95 -0.11
C TRP A 78 18.96 -9.35 0.27
N VAL A 79 19.70 -9.45 1.37
CA VAL A 79 20.24 -10.70 1.91
C VAL A 79 19.45 -11.10 3.15
N THR A 80 18.96 -12.34 3.18
CA THR A 80 18.26 -12.89 4.36
C THR A 80 19.26 -13.16 5.49
N LEU A 81 18.95 -12.63 6.67
CA LEU A 81 19.76 -12.78 7.89
C LEU A 81 19.14 -13.79 8.86
N ALA A 82 17.81 -13.82 8.94
CA ALA A 82 17.05 -14.73 9.80
C ALA A 82 15.68 -15.01 9.20
N SER A 83 15.09 -16.14 9.56
CA SER A 83 13.75 -16.55 9.15
C SER A 83 13.06 -17.36 10.24
N GLY A 84 11.74 -17.28 10.29
CA GLY A 84 10.92 -18.01 11.25
C GLY A 84 9.44 -18.00 10.86
N THR A 85 8.60 -18.48 11.77
CA THR A 85 7.13 -18.48 11.63
C THR A 85 6.55 -17.75 12.84
N GLY A 86 5.70 -16.75 12.60
CA GLY A 86 5.22 -15.82 13.64
C GLY A 86 6.24 -14.73 13.95
N SER A 87 7.51 -15.11 14.20
CA SER A 87 8.58 -14.15 14.47
C SER A 87 9.95 -14.61 13.96
N ALA A 88 10.84 -13.63 13.77
CA ALA A 88 12.27 -13.82 13.52
C ALA A 88 13.05 -12.71 14.25
N SER A 89 14.27 -13.02 14.69
CA SER A 89 15.16 -12.06 15.33
C SER A 89 16.57 -12.13 14.75
N TYR A 90 17.24 -10.98 14.70
CA TYR A 90 18.64 -10.87 14.30
C TYR A 90 19.38 -9.97 15.29
N SER A 91 20.46 -10.48 15.88
CA SER A 91 21.34 -9.69 16.75
C SER A 91 22.30 -8.85 15.91
N CYS A 92 22.40 -7.57 16.24
CA CYS A 92 23.27 -6.63 15.52
C CYS A 92 24.75 -6.94 15.72
N VAL A 93 25.54 -6.79 14.65
CA VAL A 93 26.99 -7.00 14.67
C VAL A 93 27.68 -5.66 14.40
N GLY A 94 27.56 -4.76 15.38
CA GLY A 94 28.12 -3.41 15.32
C GLY A 94 27.05 -2.32 15.18
N THR A 95 27.49 -1.11 14.89
CA THR A 95 26.67 0.12 15.00
C THR A 95 26.49 0.85 13.67
N ALA A 96 26.97 0.28 12.56
CA ALA A 96 26.80 0.88 11.25
C ALA A 96 25.30 0.95 10.90
N THR A 97 24.85 2.09 10.36
CA THR A 97 23.46 2.22 9.94
C THR A 97 23.19 1.36 8.71
N LYS A 98 22.18 0.48 8.81
CA LYS A 98 21.73 -0.41 7.74
C LYS A 98 20.21 -0.36 7.62
N THR A 99 19.72 -0.67 6.42
CA THR A 99 18.29 -0.81 6.15
C THR A 99 17.91 -2.28 6.20
N TYR A 100 16.85 -2.56 6.95
CA TYR A 100 16.26 -3.86 7.14
C TYR A 100 14.85 -3.87 6.59
N ARG A 101 14.40 -5.05 6.17
CA ARG A 101 12.99 -5.28 5.85
C ARG A 101 12.52 -6.66 6.25
N THR A 102 11.21 -6.81 6.37
CA THR A 102 10.59 -8.13 6.29
C THR A 102 10.72 -8.66 4.86
N GLY A 103 10.96 -9.96 4.71
CA GLY A 103 10.90 -10.65 3.41
C GLY A 103 9.59 -11.41 3.21
N GLY A 104 9.36 -11.93 2.01
CA GLY A 104 8.24 -12.83 1.68
C GLY A 104 7.42 -12.35 0.48
N THR A 105 6.20 -12.89 0.35
CA THR A 105 5.32 -12.66 -0.81
C THR A 105 4.33 -11.51 -0.65
N VAL A 106 4.14 -11.01 0.57
CA VAL A 106 3.28 -9.84 0.87
C VAL A 106 4.13 -8.62 1.18
N LYS A 107 3.52 -7.44 1.03
CA LYS A 107 4.15 -6.11 1.18
C LYS A 107 5.13 -6.07 2.36
N ASP A 108 6.37 -5.73 2.04
CA ASP A 108 7.43 -5.62 3.03
C ASP A 108 7.24 -4.38 3.92
N ARG A 109 7.76 -4.49 5.14
CA ARG A 109 7.94 -3.38 6.08
C ARG A 109 9.43 -3.17 6.24
N SER A 110 9.88 -1.94 6.47
CA SER A 110 11.30 -1.62 6.55
C SER A 110 11.61 -0.74 7.75
N VAL A 111 12.81 -0.91 8.30
CA VAL A 111 13.37 -0.07 9.36
C VAL A 111 14.83 0.22 9.04
N THR A 112 15.27 1.44 9.32
CA THR A 112 16.68 1.82 9.26
C THR A 112 17.21 1.95 10.68
N ALA A 113 18.27 1.22 11.01
CA ALA A 113 18.79 1.15 12.37
C ALA A 113 20.32 1.10 12.39
N ALA A 114 20.91 1.57 13.50
CA ALA A 114 22.33 1.43 13.79
C ALA A 114 22.64 0.00 14.23
N CYS A 115 22.70 -0.90 13.25
CA CYS A 115 22.83 -2.33 13.41
C CYS A 115 23.73 -2.81 12.25
N GLY A 116 25.01 -3.05 12.57
CA GLY A 116 26.07 -3.38 11.59
C GLY A 116 26.09 -4.84 11.20
#